data_AF-A0A974YAY9-F1
#
_entry.id   AF-A0A974YAY9-F1
#
_cell.length_a   1.000
_cell.length_b   1.000
_cell.length_c   1.000
_cell.angle_alpha   90.00
_cell.angle_beta   90.00
_cell.angle_gamma   90.00
#
_symmetry.space_group_name_H-M   'P 1'
#
loop_
_entity.id
_entity.type
_entity.pdbx_description
1 polymer ?
#
loop_
_entity_poly.entity_id
_entity_poly.type
_entity_poly.pdbx_seq_one_letter_code
_entity_poly.pdbx_strand_id
1 'polypeptide(L)'
;MADTKHAPHGGYSPDMDARAHEATYYGFIQFAEIATAVIVCHVLALAVGGIKHAWVTAIFGVILSLVAGGIGAMAPSVGARAPAAVGVLLLLALIFY
;
A
#
# COMPACT_ATOMS: atom_id res chain seq x y z
N MET A 1 -17.06 -3.09 13.87
CA MET A 1 -18.22 -3.69 13.18
C MET A 1 -19.44 -2.89 13.63
N ALA A 2 -20.31 -2.46 12.72
CA ALA A 2 -21.48 -1.65 13.08
C ALA A 2 -22.40 -2.42 14.05
N ASP A 3 -23.03 -1.70 14.97
CA ASP A 3 -23.95 -2.26 15.97
C ASP A 3 -25.18 -2.88 15.27
N THR A 4 -25.30 -4.21 15.32
CA THR A 4 -26.39 -4.96 14.67
C THR A 4 -27.61 -5.13 15.57
N LYS A 5 -27.61 -4.54 16.78
CA LYS A 5 -28.62 -4.82 17.81
C LYS A 5 -30.01 -4.20 17.52
N HIS A 6 -30.11 -3.30 16.55
CA HIS A 6 -31.36 -2.61 16.17
C HIS A 6 -31.79 -2.76 14.70
N ALA A 7 -31.11 -3.60 13.91
CA ALA A 7 -31.46 -3.85 12.51
C ALA A 7 -31.87 -5.33 12.34
N PRO A 8 -33.17 -5.68 12.26
CA PRO A 8 -33.63 -7.07 12.11
C PRO A 8 -33.23 -7.71 10.77
N HIS A 9 -32.68 -6.92 9.86
CA HIS A 9 -32.12 -7.34 8.57
C HIS A 9 -30.70 -6.77 8.49
N GLY A 10 -29.69 -7.54 8.89
CA GLY A 10 -28.28 -7.10 8.93
C GLY A 10 -27.62 -6.86 7.55
N GLY A 11 -28.43 -6.66 6.51
CA GLY A 11 -28.00 -6.32 5.16
C GLY A 11 -28.19 -4.84 4.85
N TYR A 12 -27.73 -4.44 3.66
CA TYR A 12 -27.99 -3.10 3.14
C TYR A 12 -29.51 -2.82 3.07
N SER A 13 -29.91 -1.57 3.37
CA SER A 13 -31.29 -1.12 3.14
C SER A 13 -31.62 -1.26 1.64
N PRO A 14 -32.87 -1.58 1.25
CA PRO A 14 -33.29 -1.62 -0.16
C PRO A 14 -32.99 -0.34 -0.94
N ASP A 15 -32.93 0.80 -0.25
CA ASP A 15 -32.62 2.12 -0.84
C ASP A 15 -31.11 2.39 -1.02
N MET A 16 -30.24 1.50 -0.52
CA MET A 16 -28.78 1.64 -0.63
C MET A 16 -28.23 0.88 -1.84
N ASP A 17 -27.37 1.55 -2.62
CA ASP A 17 -26.58 0.89 -3.66
C ASP A 17 -25.43 0.08 -3.03
N ALA A 18 -25.74 -1.15 -2.64
CA ALA A 18 -24.77 -2.09 -2.07
C ALA A 18 -23.55 -2.31 -2.99
N ARG A 19 -23.75 -2.33 -4.31
CA ARG A 19 -22.68 -2.57 -5.28
C ARG A 19 -21.66 -1.43 -5.27
N ALA A 20 -22.13 -0.19 -5.25
CA ALA A 20 -21.24 0.97 -5.17
C ALA A 20 -20.45 1.01 -3.85
N HIS A 21 -21.08 0.64 -2.73
CA HIS A 21 -20.43 0.53 -1.43
C HIS A 21 -19.32 -0.52 -1.42
N GLU A 22 -19.61 -1.73 -1.91
CA GLU A 22 -18.62 -2.81 -1.98
C GLU A 22 -17.47 -2.45 -2.91
N ALA A 23 -17.74 -1.87 -4.09
CA ALA A 23 -16.69 -1.44 -5.02
C ALA A 23 -15.74 -0.42 -4.38
N THR A 24 -16.28 0.55 -3.65
CA THR A 24 -15.48 1.55 -2.94
C THR A 24 -14.66 0.90 -1.81
N TYR A 25 -15.26 -0.03 -1.06
CA TYR A 25 -14.57 -0.75 0.00
C TYR A 25 -13.37 -1.54 -0.53
N TYR A 26 -13.55 -2.30 -1.61
CA TYR A 26 -12.43 -3.03 -2.22
C TYR A 26 -11.33 -2.10 -2.74
N GLY A 27 -11.71 -1.01 -3.39
CA GLY A 27 -10.74 0.01 -3.83
C GLY A 27 -9.97 0.64 -2.68
N PHE A 28 -10.64 0.95 -1.57
CA PHE A 28 -10.00 1.48 -0.36
C PHE A 28 -9.01 0.50 0.26
N ILE A 29 -9.39 -0.78 0.40
CA ILE A 29 -8.50 -1.81 0.95
C ILE A 29 -7.25 -1.95 0.07
N GLN A 30 -7.42 -2.07 -1.24
CA GLN A 30 -6.30 -2.17 -2.17
C GLN A 30 -5.38 -0.95 -2.09
N PHE A 31 -5.94 0.26 -2.04
CA PHE A 31 -5.17 1.48 -1.87
C PHE A 31 -4.39 1.50 -0.56
N ALA A 32 -5.05 1.16 0.56
CA ALA A 32 -4.42 1.15 1.88
C ALA A 32 -3.26 0.15 1.95
N GLU A 33 -3.40 -1.05 1.37
CA GLU A 33 -2.35 -2.06 1.30
C GLU A 33 -1.13 -1.56 0.49
N ILE A 34 -1.38 -0.99 -0.69
CA ILE A 34 -0.31 -0.43 -1.55
C ILE A 34 0.38 0.73 -0.86
N ALA A 35 -0.39 1.68 -0.31
CA ALA A 35 0.16 2.85 0.38
C ALA A 35 1.01 2.44 1.59
N THR A 36 0.56 1.44 2.37
CA THR A 36 1.33 0.90 3.48
C THR A 36 2.68 0.36 3.02
N ALA A 37 2.71 -0.43 1.94
CA ALA A 37 3.95 -0.95 1.39
C ALA A 37 4.90 0.16 0.89
N VAL A 38 4.37 1.21 0.27
CA VAL A 38 5.15 2.39 -0.17
C VAL A 38 5.75 3.12 1.03
N ILE A 39 5.00 3.34 2.10
CA ILE A 39 5.50 4.00 3.31
C ILE A 39 6.60 3.17 3.98
N VAL A 40 6.48 1.85 4.02
CA VAL A 40 7.56 0.98 4.48
C VAL A 40 8.82 1.18 3.64
N CYS A 41 8.70 1.30 2.32
CA CYS A 41 9.84 1.62 1.45
C CYS A 41 10.47 2.97 1.79
N HIS A 42 9.68 3.99 2.13
CA HIS A 42 10.21 5.31 2.51
C HIS A 42 11.01 5.23 3.81
N VAL A 43 10.51 4.50 4.82
CA VAL A 43 11.23 4.26 6.07
C VAL A 43 12.55 3.54 5.81
N LEU A 44 12.53 2.51 4.95
CA LEU A 44 13.75 1.79 4.57
C LEU A 44 14.73 2.67 3.79
N ALA A 45 14.24 3.51 2.87
CA ALA A 45 15.08 4.45 2.14
C ALA A 45 15.74 5.46 3.09
N LEU A 46 15.00 5.99 4.06
CA LEU A 46 15.55 6.85 5.11
C LEU A 46 16.60 6.12 5.95
N ALA A 47 16.40 4.83 6.26
CA ALA A 47 17.41 4.02 6.94
C ALA A 47 18.68 3.84 6.09
N VAL A 48 18.54 3.55 4.79
CA VAL A 48 19.68 3.45 3.85
C VAL A 48 20.43 4.78 3.77
N GLY A 49 19.73 5.90 3.60
CA GLY A 49 20.35 7.22 3.54
C GLY A 49 20.98 7.64 4.87
N GLY A 50 20.29 7.43 5.99
CA GLY A 50 20.72 7.88 7.31
C GLY A 50 21.84 7.03 7.93
N ILE A 51 21.75 5.70 7.82
CA ILE A 51 22.71 4.77 8.45
C ILE A 51 23.91 4.53 7.54
N LYS A 52 23.71 4.37 6.23
CA LYS A 52 24.77 4.07 5.27
C LYS A 52 25.29 5.30 4.51
N HIS A 53 24.75 6.49 4.80
CA HIS A 53 25.05 7.73 4.07
C HIS A 53 24.80 7.67 2.56
N ALA A 54 24.05 6.67 2.08
CA ALA A 54 23.77 6.40 0.68
C ALA A 54 22.54 7.17 0.17
N TRP A 55 22.56 8.50 0.29
CA TRP A 55 21.41 9.36 0.02
C TRP A 55 20.88 9.30 -1.42
N VAL A 56 21.78 9.16 -2.40
CA VAL A 56 21.36 9.02 -3.81
C VAL A 56 20.52 7.76 -3.99
N THR A 57 21.00 6.62 -3.48
CA THR A 57 20.28 5.34 -3.49
C THR A 57 18.94 5.44 -2.77
N ALA A 58 18.89 6.14 -1.63
CA ALA A 58 17.65 6.39 -0.89
C ALA A 58 16.61 7.18 -1.71
N ILE A 59 17.02 8.26 -2.39
CA ILE A 59 16.15 9.05 -3.26
C ILE A 59 15.59 8.19 -4.40
N PHE A 60 16.45 7.40 -5.05
CA PHE A 60 16.01 6.45 -6.07
C PHE A 60 15.01 5.44 -5.52
N GLY A 61 15.23 4.93 -4.31
CA GLY A 61 14.31 4.02 -3.61
C GLY A 61 12.93 4.61 -3.41
N VAL A 62 12.85 5.87 -2.97
CA VAL A 62 11.59 6.60 -2.80
C VAL A 62 10.84 6.70 -4.13
N ILE A 63 11.50 7.20 -5.17
CA ILE A 63 10.89 7.38 -6.50
C ILE A 63 10.42 6.03 -7.05
N LEU A 64 11.26 4.99 -6.96
CA LEU A 64 10.95 3.66 -7.44
C LEU A 64 9.74 3.06 -6.69
N SER A 65 9.64 3.29 -5.37
CA SER A 65 8.49 2.83 -4.59
C SER A 65 7.19 3.51 -4.98
N LEU A 66 7.21 4.81 -5.31
CA LEU A 66 6.05 5.55 -5.80
C LEU A 66 5.58 5.04 -7.17
N VAL A 67 6.52 4.84 -8.09
CA VAL A 67 6.23 4.26 -9.41
C VAL A 67 5.66 2.84 -9.26
N ALA A 68 6.27 2.01 -8.43
CA ALA A 68 5.80 0.65 -8.16
C ALA A 68 4.40 0.65 -7.51
N GLY A 69 4.13 1.58 -6.58
CA GLY A 69 2.81 1.77 -6.00
C GLY A 69 1.76 2.17 -7.05
N GLY A 70 2.10 3.10 -7.94
CA GLY A 70 1.24 3.48 -9.07
C GLY A 70 0.93 2.30 -10.01
N ILE A 71 1.94 1.51 -10.35
CA ILE A 71 1.77 0.28 -11.14
C ILE A 71 0.86 -0.72 -10.40
N GLY A 72 1.07 -0.93 -9.10
CA GLY A 72 0.24 -1.80 -8.27
C GLY A 72 -1.23 -1.36 -8.19
N ALA A 73 -1.48 -0.05 -8.27
CA ALA A 73 -2.83 0.50 -8.29
C ALA A 73 -3.52 0.27 -9.65
N MET A 74 -2.77 0.34 -10.76
CA MET A 74 -3.29 0.11 -12.11
C MET A 74 -3.42 -1.38 -12.47
N ALA A 75 -2.66 -2.26 -11.81
CA ALA A 75 -2.65 -3.69 -12.06
C ALA A 75 -3.02 -4.47 -10.77
N PRO A 76 -4.32 -4.75 -10.54
CA PRO A 76 -4.77 -5.46 -9.34
C PRO A 76 -4.17 -6.86 -9.15
N SER A 77 -3.75 -7.51 -10.24
CA SER A 77 -3.04 -8.80 -10.19
C SER A 77 -1.68 -8.72 -9.47
N VAL A 78 -1.07 -7.54 -9.43
CA VAL A 78 0.20 -7.28 -8.77
C VAL A 78 -0.03 -6.61 -7.41
N GLY A 79 -0.88 -5.58 -7.35
CA GLY A 79 -1.25 -4.90 -6.10
C GLY A 79 -0.04 -4.45 -5.27
N ALA A 80 -0.08 -4.69 -3.96
CA ALA A 80 0.99 -4.33 -3.03
C ALA A 80 2.32 -5.09 -3.24
N ARG A 81 2.34 -6.14 -4.08
CA ARG A 81 3.58 -6.89 -4.36
C ARG A 81 4.61 -6.05 -5.12
N ALA A 82 4.15 -5.10 -5.95
CA ALA A 82 5.03 -4.19 -6.67
C ALA A 82 5.90 -3.33 -5.73
N PRO A 83 5.33 -2.51 -4.83
CA PRO A 83 6.14 -1.77 -3.86
C PRO A 83 6.85 -2.70 -2.86
N ALA A 84 6.29 -3.87 -2.52
CA ALA A 84 6.99 -4.82 -1.65
C ALA A 84 8.32 -5.31 -2.24
N ALA A 85 8.39 -5.53 -3.56
CA ALA A 85 9.64 -5.89 -4.22
C ALA A 85 10.71 -4.79 -4.08
N VAL A 86 10.30 -3.51 -4.16
CA VAL A 86 11.19 -2.37 -3.89
C VAL A 86 11.66 -2.37 -2.44
N GLY A 87 10.76 -2.69 -1.51
CA GLY A 87 11.09 -2.86 -0.09
C GLY A 87 12.16 -3.93 0.14
N VAL A 88 12.09 -5.06 -0.55
CA VAL A 88 13.12 -6.11 -0.50
C VAL A 88 14.46 -5.60 -1.01
N LEU A 89 14.49 -4.88 -2.14
CA LEU A 89 15.73 -4.29 -2.66
C LEU A 89 16.34 -3.27 -1.69
N LEU A 90 15.52 -2.45 -1.04
CA LEU A 90 15.98 -1.49 -0.03
C LEU A 90 16.48 -2.17 1.25
N LEU A 91 15.87 -3.27 1.66
CA LEU A 91 16.39 -4.10 2.76
C LEU A 91 17.75 -4.70 2.41
N LEU A 92 17.90 -5.23 1.20
CA LEU A 92 19.18 -5.75 0.72
C LEU A 92 20.24 -4.64 0.66
N ALA A 93 19.87 -3.45 0.18
CA ALA A 93 20.74 -2.29 0.21
C ALA A 93 21.14 -1.97 1.67
N LEU A 94 20.20 -1.89 2.60
CA LEU A 94 20.51 -1.60 3.99
C LEU A 94 21.48 -2.63 4.63
N ILE A 95 21.40 -3.90 4.24
CA ILE A 95 22.26 -4.96 4.76
C ILE A 95 23.66 -4.91 4.14
N PHE A 96 23.76 -4.71 2.82
CA PHE A 96 24.99 -4.94 2.05
C PHE A 96 25.74 -3.69 1.59
N TYR A 97 25.14 -2.50 1.68
CA TYR A 97 25.83 -1.22 1.42
C TYR A 97 26.76 -0.86 2.58
#